data_AF-A0A383D597-F1
#
_entry.id   AF-A0A383D597-F1
#
_cell.length_a   1.000
_cell.length_b   1.000
_cell.length_c   1.000
_cell.angle_alpha   90.00
_cell.angle_beta   90.00
_cell.angle_gamma   90.00
#
_symmetry.space_group_name_H-M   'P 1'
#
loop_
_entity.id
_entity.type
_entity.pdbx_description
1 polymer ?
#
loop_
_entity_poly.entity_id
_entity_poly.type
_entity_poly.pdbx_seq_one_letter_code
_entity_poly.pdbx_strand_id
1 'polypeptide(L)'
;MKLTGADSCEQMAINRKIGKLGEEFAKDHYRRNGFYTLDTQPGMFFDFMAIKLDLKNWKLRFVFVEVKVGDAQLSRRQRWFKSWCKRAKQDFDEYRIPRKHLEYLMENRIAGGDLD
;
A
#
# COMPACT_ATOMS: atom_id res chain seq x y z
N MET A 1 6.45 11.38 26.63
CA MET A 1 6.32 10.02 27.19
C MET A 1 7.26 9.11 26.42
N LYS A 2 8.33 8.59 27.04
CA LYS A 2 9.27 7.66 26.39
C LYS A 2 8.64 6.26 26.47
N LEU A 3 8.25 5.70 25.33
CA LEU A 3 7.72 4.34 25.24
C LEU A 3 8.80 3.35 25.70
N THR A 4 8.45 2.41 26.56
CA THR A 4 9.36 1.37 27.03
C THR A 4 9.59 0.33 25.93
N GLY A 5 10.67 -0.46 26.01
CA GLY A 5 11.06 -1.40 24.94
C GLY A 5 9.98 -2.42 24.57
N ALA A 6 9.13 -2.84 25.52
CA ALA A 6 8.00 -3.75 25.28
C ALA A 6 6.87 -3.07 24.49
N ASP A 7 6.47 -1.86 24.89
CA ASP A 7 5.46 -1.05 24.17
C ASP A 7 5.88 -0.80 22.71
N SER A 8 7.19 -0.67 22.48
CA SER A 8 7.74 -0.42 21.14
C SER A 8 7.60 -1.61 20.20
N CYS A 9 7.80 -2.85 20.67
CA CYS A 9 7.66 -4.07 19.86
C CYS A 9 6.21 -4.35 19.49
N GLU A 10 5.29 -4.19 20.45
CA GLU A 10 3.86 -4.34 20.23
C GLU A 10 3.33 -3.29 19.25
N GLN A 11 3.71 -2.02 19.44
CA GLN A 11 3.34 -0.95 18.52
C GLN A 11 3.88 -1.20 17.11
N MET A 12 5.09 -1.74 16.97
CA MET A 12 5.64 -2.15 15.68
C MET A 12 4.86 -3.28 15.03
N ALA A 13 4.41 -4.28 15.80
CA ALA A 13 3.58 -5.36 15.29
C ALA A 13 2.21 -4.86 14.81
N ILE A 14 1.58 -3.96 15.57
CA ILE A 14 0.33 -3.29 15.18
C ILE A 14 0.51 -2.50 13.89
N ASN A 15 1.57 -1.69 13.80
CA ASN A 15 1.87 -0.90 12.60
C ASN A 15 2.10 -1.80 11.36
N ARG A 16 2.76 -2.95 11.53
CA ARG A 16 2.93 -3.94 10.45
C ARG A 16 1.59 -4.54 10.01
N LYS A 17 0.71 -4.89 10.96
CA LYS A 17 -0.63 -5.41 10.66
C LYS A 17 -1.47 -4.39 9.91
N ILE A 18 -1.45 -3.14 10.36
CA ILE A 18 -2.09 -2.00 9.70
C ILE A 18 -1.56 -1.79 8.28
N GLY A 19 -0.23 -1.82 8.10
CA GLY A 19 0.39 -1.71 6.78
C GLY A 19 -0.10 -2.80 5.82
N LYS A 20 -0.09 -4.07 6.25
CA LYS A 20 -0.60 -5.20 5.45
C LYS A 20 -2.06 -5.05 5.06
N LEU A 21 -2.92 -4.61 5.99
CA LEU A 21 -4.34 -4.38 5.70
C LEU A 21 -4.53 -3.25 4.67
N GLY A 22 -3.76 -2.16 4.80
CA GLY A 22 -3.77 -1.09 3.82
C GLY A 22 -3.32 -1.57 2.43
N GLU A 23 -2.28 -2.40 2.38
CA GLU A 23 -1.76 -2.99 1.15
C GLU A 23 -2.82 -3.87 0.46
N GLU A 24 -3.47 -4.77 1.18
CA GLU A 24 -4.54 -5.61 0.62
C GLU A 24 -5.72 -4.79 0.11
N PHE A 25 -6.12 -3.74 0.83
CA PHE A 25 -7.16 -2.84 0.36
C PHE A 25 -6.77 -2.13 -0.94
N ALA A 26 -5.53 -1.65 -1.04
CA ALA A 26 -5.02 -1.01 -2.24
C ALA A 26 -4.99 -2.00 -3.42
N LYS A 27 -4.51 -3.23 -3.21
CA LYS A 27 -4.53 -4.29 -4.23
C LYS A 27 -5.96 -4.58 -4.71
N ASP A 28 -6.92 -4.73 -3.81
CA ASP A 28 -8.32 -4.97 -4.16
C ASP A 28 -8.90 -3.81 -4.98
N HIS A 29 -8.59 -2.57 -4.62
CA HIS A 29 -8.99 -1.41 -5.41
C HIS A 29 -8.39 -1.43 -6.82
N TYR A 30 -7.10 -1.75 -6.97
CA TYR A 30 -6.46 -1.89 -8.28
C TYR A 30 -7.06 -3.05 -9.09
N ARG A 31 -7.31 -4.21 -8.47
CA ARG A 31 -7.95 -5.38 -9.10
C ARG A 31 -9.35 -5.07 -9.61
N ARG A 32 -10.18 -4.37 -8.82
CA ARG A 32 -11.52 -3.89 -9.24
C ARG A 32 -11.45 -2.94 -10.43
N ASN A 33 -10.35 -2.19 -10.58
CA ASN A 33 -10.09 -1.33 -11.73
C ASN A 33 -9.43 -2.07 -12.92
N GLY A 34 -9.39 -3.41 -12.88
CA GLY A 34 -8.89 -4.25 -13.96
C GLY A 34 -7.37 -4.33 -14.06
N PHE A 35 -6.64 -4.04 -12.97
CA PHE A 35 -5.21 -4.30 -12.88
C PHE A 35 -4.95 -5.70 -12.31
N TYR A 36 -3.93 -6.37 -12.82
CA TYR A 36 -3.28 -7.46 -12.14
C TYR A 36 -2.24 -6.92 -11.16
N THR A 37 -2.12 -7.51 -9.97
CA THR A 37 -1.20 -7.06 -8.91
C THR A 37 -0.11 -8.09 -8.69
N LEU A 38 1.15 -7.64 -8.64
CA LEU A 38 2.32 -8.45 -8.32
C LEU A 38 2.92 -8.02 -6.99
N ASP A 39 3.09 -8.99 -6.09
CA ASP A 39 3.79 -8.79 -4.83
C ASP A 39 5.28 -8.54 -5.05
N THR A 40 5.88 -7.80 -4.12
CA THR A 40 7.31 -7.50 -4.17
C THR A 40 8.07 -8.21 -3.07
N GLN A 41 9.38 -8.35 -3.27
CA GLN A 41 10.26 -8.87 -2.22
C GLN A 41 10.54 -7.78 -1.16
N PRO A 42 10.86 -8.16 0.09
CA PRO A 42 11.29 -7.21 1.10
C PRO A 42 12.46 -6.35 0.62
N GLY A 43 12.44 -5.06 0.96
CA GLY A 43 13.50 -4.11 0.63
C GLY A 43 13.26 -3.26 -0.63
N MET A 44 12.12 -3.47 -1.31
CA MET A 44 11.69 -2.63 -2.43
C MET A 44 11.19 -1.26 -1.97
N PHE A 45 11.13 -0.30 -2.91
CA PHE A 45 10.73 1.10 -2.64
C PHE A 45 9.22 1.37 -2.83
N PHE A 46 8.46 0.29 -3.01
CA PHE A 46 7.02 0.24 -3.26
C PHE A 46 6.53 -1.12 -2.72
N ASP A 47 5.25 -1.21 -2.38
CA ASP A 47 4.68 -2.42 -1.77
C ASP A 47 4.31 -3.46 -2.83
N PHE A 48 3.70 -3.03 -3.93
CA PHE A 48 3.33 -3.92 -5.04
C PHE A 48 3.38 -3.20 -6.39
N MET A 49 3.38 -3.97 -7.47
CA MET A 49 3.27 -3.46 -8.83
C MET A 49 1.89 -3.79 -9.40
N ALA A 50 1.22 -2.81 -10.00
CA ALA A 50 -0.02 -3.01 -10.72
C ALA A 50 0.22 -2.96 -12.24
N ILE A 51 -0.35 -3.91 -12.95
CA ILE A 51 -0.19 -4.07 -14.40
C ILE A 51 -1.56 -4.12 -15.06
N LYS A 52 -1.75 -3.35 -16.13
CA LYS A 52 -2.97 -3.42 -16.93
C LYS A 52 -2.66 -3.25 -18.41
N LEU A 53 -3.27 -4.06 -19.26
CA LEU A 53 -3.25 -3.83 -20.70
C LEU A 53 -4.20 -2.70 -21.04
N ASP A 54 -3.68 -1.59 -21.56
CA ASP A 54 -4.48 -0.56 -22.21
C ASP A 54 -4.90 -1.05 -23.59
N LEU A 55 -6.14 -1.49 -23.70
CA LEU A 55 -6.71 -2.04 -24.94
C LEU A 55 -6.82 -1.01 -26.07
N LYS A 56 -6.85 0.30 -25.77
CA LYS A 56 -6.94 1.33 -26.81
C LYS A 56 -5.62 1.47 -27.56
N ASN A 57 -4.51 1.36 -26.84
CA ASN A 57 -3.17 1.59 -27.37
C ASN A 57 -2.35 0.29 -27.48
N TRP A 58 -2.91 -0.86 -27.09
CA TRP A 58 -2.22 -2.15 -26.97
C TRP A 58 -0.91 -2.07 -26.18
N LYS A 59 -0.90 -1.28 -25.11
CA LYS A 59 0.28 -1.06 -24.27
C LYS A 59 0.07 -1.57 -22.86
N LEU A 60 1.10 -2.21 -22.31
CA LEU A 60 1.12 -2.54 -20.89
C LEU A 60 1.41 -1.27 -20.09
N ARG A 61 0.50 -0.95 -19.17
CA ARG A 61 0.69 0.07 -18.16
C ARG A 61 1.21 -0.59 -16.89
N PHE A 62 2.35 -0.11 -16.41
CA PHE A 62 2.96 -0.53 -15.15
C PHE A 62 2.88 0.62 -14.16
N VAL A 63 2.43 0.33 -12.94
CA VAL A 63 2.35 1.30 -11.84
C VAL A 63 3.05 0.71 -10.63
N PHE A 64 4.05 1.41 -10.11
CA PHE A 64 4.66 1.09 -8.82
C PHE A 64 3.83 1.73 -7.71
N VAL A 65 3.27 0.92 -6.81
CA VAL A 65 2.33 1.40 -5.79
C VAL A 65 2.96 1.28 -4.41
N GLU A 66 3.08 2.42 -3.73
CA GLU A 66 3.49 2.50 -2.33
C GLU A 66 2.33 3.00 -1.48
N VAL A 67 1.94 2.23 -0.48
CA VAL A 67 0.77 2.45 0.35
C VAL A 67 1.18 3.19 1.63
N LYS A 68 0.40 4.22 1.96
CA LYS A 68 0.59 5.00 3.19
C LYS A 68 -0.72 5.13 3.96
N VAL A 69 -0.72 4.62 5.18
CA VAL A 69 -1.87 4.72 6.08
C VAL A 69 -1.69 5.88 7.06
N GLY A 70 -2.74 6.68 7.23
CA GLY A 70 -2.75 7.82 8.13
C GLY A 70 -1.66 8.83 7.78
N ASP A 71 -0.89 9.22 8.80
CA ASP A 71 0.18 10.21 8.65
C ASP A 71 1.51 9.61 8.16
N ALA A 72 1.53 8.32 7.79
CA ALA A 72 2.73 7.69 7.26
C ALA A 72 3.24 8.43 6.02
N GLN A 73 4.53 8.75 6.03
CA GLN A 73 5.19 9.47 4.95
C GLN A 73 6.12 8.54 4.16
N LEU A 74 6.42 8.93 2.93
CA LEU A 74 7.47 8.28 2.14
C LEU A 74 8.84 8.46 2.82
N SER A 75 9.57 7.36 2.95
CA SER A 75 10.97 7.40 3.35
C SER A 75 11.81 8.19 2.33
N ARG A 76 13.02 8.60 2.70
CA ARG A 76 13.94 9.29 1.78
C ARG A 76 14.21 8.47 0.51
N ARG A 77 14.38 7.15 0.66
CA ARG A 77 14.63 6.23 -0.47
C ARG A 77 13.41 6.12 -1.39
N GLN A 78 12.21 6.05 -0.81
CA GLN A 78 10.96 6.02 -1.57
C GLN A 78 10.72 7.34 -2.34
N ARG A 79 10.98 8.50 -1.71
CA ARG A 79 10.93 9.80 -2.39
C ARG A 79 11.91 9.90 -3.56
N TRP A 80 13.14 9.40 -3.37
CA TRP A 80 14.12 9.31 -4.45
C TRP A 80 13.62 8.41 -5.58
N PHE A 81 13.06 7.24 -5.27
CA PHE A 81 12.53 6.31 -6.27
C PHE A 81 11.34 6.91 -7.04
N LYS A 82 10.37 7.54 -6.36
CA LYS A 82 9.29 8.31 -6.98
C LYS A 82 9.82 9.36 -7.97
N SER A 83 10.91 10.05 -7.61
CA SER A 83 11.55 11.04 -8.45
C SER A 83 12.25 10.41 -9.66
N TRP A 84 12.85 9.22 -9.48
CA TRP A 84 13.40 8.42 -10.58
C TRP A 84 12.30 7.95 -11.54
N CYS A 85 11.18 7.42 -11.05
CA CYS A 85 10.02 7.02 -11.87
C CYS A 85 9.53 8.18 -12.74
N LYS A 86 9.36 9.38 -12.13
CA LYS A 86 8.98 10.59 -12.87
C LYS A 86 9.93 10.92 -14.02
N ARG A 87 11.25 10.82 -13.80
CA ARG A 87 12.26 11.06 -14.84
C ARG A 87 12.23 9.99 -15.93
N ALA A 88 11.99 8.73 -15.56
CA ALA A 88 11.88 7.60 -16.47
C ALA A 88 10.50 7.50 -17.18
N LYS A 89 9.58 8.45 -16.93
CA LYS A 89 8.20 8.43 -17.42
C LYS A 89 7.46 7.14 -17.03
N GLN A 90 7.74 6.63 -15.83
CA GLN A 90 7.06 5.50 -15.21
C GLN A 90 6.06 6.01 -14.16
N ASP A 91 4.93 5.32 -14.04
CA ASP A 91 3.91 5.67 -13.05
C ASP A 91 4.33 5.19 -11.65
N PHE A 92 4.33 6.10 -10.70
CA PHE A 92 4.46 5.81 -9.27
C PHE A 92 3.25 6.38 -8.56
N ASP A 93 2.48 5.52 -7.90
CA ASP A 93 1.33 5.90 -7.10
C ASP A 93 1.65 5.84 -5.61
N GLU A 94 1.39 6.96 -4.94
CA GLU A 94 1.47 7.04 -3.48
C GLU A 94 0.05 6.90 -2.94
N TYR A 95 -0.37 5.65 -2.73
CA TYR A 95 -1.73 5.30 -2.38
C TYR A 95 -2.00 5.62 -0.91
N ARG A 96 -2.65 6.76 -0.65
CA ARG A 96 -2.94 7.23 0.72
C ARG A 96 -4.29 6.74 1.22
N ILE A 97 -4.27 6.08 2.38
CA ILE A 97 -5.45 5.63 3.10
C ILE A 97 -5.57 6.45 4.40
N PRO A 98 -6.59 7.31 4.55
CA PRO A 98 -6.81 8.03 5.80
C PRO A 98 -7.02 7.07 6.97
N ARG A 99 -6.51 7.42 8.16
CA ARG A 99 -6.59 6.54 9.34
C ARG A 99 -8.03 6.15 9.69
N LYS A 100 -8.95 7.12 9.67
CA LYS A 100 -10.39 6.89 9.89
C LYS A 100 -11.00 5.87 8.92
N HIS A 101 -10.54 5.89 7.67
CA HIS A 101 -11.03 4.95 6.67
C HIS A 101 -10.50 3.55 6.95
N LEU A 102 -9.25 3.40 7.39
CA LEU A 102 -8.75 2.10 7.80
C LEU A 102 -9.44 1.60 9.07
N GLU A 103 -9.69 2.46 10.05
CA GLU A 103 -10.44 2.12 11.27
C GLU A 103 -11.83 1.57 10.92
N TYR A 104 -12.56 2.27 10.03
CA TYR A 104 -13.82 1.77 9.48
C TYR A 104 -13.67 0.39 8.80
N LEU A 105 -12.65 0.21 7.96
CA LEU A 105 -12.40 -1.06 7.29
C LEU A 105 -12.05 -2.18 8.28
N MET A 106 -11.38 -1.87 9.38
CA MET A 106 -11.06 -2.82 10.45
C MET A 106 -12.30 -3.21 11.24
N GLU A 107 -13.12 -2.23 11.66
CA GLU A 107 -14.38 -2.45 12.37
C GLU A 107 -15.35 -3.33 11.56
N ASN A 108 -15.48 -3.05 10.25
CA ASN A 108 -16.39 -3.77 9.37
C ASN A 108 -15.83 -5.11 8.85
N ARG A 109 -14.50 -5.33 8.87
CA ARG A 109 -13.92 -6.66 8.62
C ARG A 109 -13.96 -7.56 9.85
N ILE A 110 -13.84 -7.01 11.06
CA ILE A 110 -13.90 -7.77 12.32
C ILE A 110 -15.35 -8.12 12.69
N ALA A 111 -16.34 -7.31 12.29
CA ALA A 111 -17.75 -7.62 12.49
C ALA A 111 -18.33 -8.67 11.51
N GLY A 112 -17.61 -9.02 10.45
CA GLY A 112 -18.06 -9.98 9.42
C GLY A 112 -17.32 -11.33 9.44
N GLY A 113 -16.57 -11.62 10.51
CA GLY A 113 -15.63 -12.74 10.59
C GLY A 113 -16.03 -13.88 11.53
N ASP A 114 -17.33 -14.04 11.84
CA ASP A 114 -17.92 -15.22 12.49
C ASP A 114 -19.35 -15.44 11.95
N LEU A 115 -19.46 -15.77 10.65
CA LEU A 115 -20.59 -16.49 10.08
C LEU A 115 -20.07 -17.27 8.87
N ASP A 116 -19.33 -18.35 9.16
CA ASP A 116 -19.48 -19.70 8.59
C ASP A 116 -18.33 -20.62 9.05
#